data_AF-A0A7S1D4A2-F1
#
_entry.id   AF-A0A7S1D4A2-F1
#
_cell.length_a   1.000
_cell.length_b   1.000
_cell.length_c   1.000
_cell.angle_alpha   90.00
_cell.angle_beta   90.00
_cell.angle_gamma   90.00
#
_symmetry.space_group_name_H-M   'P 1'
#
loop_
_entity.id
_entity.type
_entity.pdbx_description
1 polymer ?
#
loop_
_entity_poly.entity_id
_entity_poly.type
_entity_poly.pdbx_seq_one_letter_code
_entity_poly.pdbx_strand_id
1 'polypeptide(L)'
;GAVAALLFFAVNYFFCASEDCTFNSVLVQLVRVMTVICIATLLFTSSMLMNVTYGVITGIGTIDRLKPAVNIDDEPIPLEDIFGMQGYWSWFLPIDPVYPDYDRVVGYSTTPRLLREHHEQMSSVWTDSHGYSQV
;
A
#
# COMPACT_ATOMS: atom_id res chain seq x y z
N GLY A 1 0.49 -13.22 12.78
CA GLY A 1 -0.19 -14.52 12.65
C GLY A 1 0.80 -15.66 12.49
N ALA A 2 1.24 -15.95 11.26
CA ALA A 2 2.09 -17.12 10.95
C ALA A 2 3.45 -17.14 11.69
N VAL A 3 4.13 -16.00 11.79
CA VAL A 3 5.41 -15.90 12.53
C VAL A 3 5.23 -16.15 14.03
N ALA A 4 4.18 -15.59 14.63
CA ALA A 4 3.85 -15.81 16.03
C ALA A 4 3.49 -17.29 16.29
N ALA A 5 2.72 -17.92 15.40
CA ALA A 5 2.40 -19.35 15.49
C ALA A 5 3.67 -20.21 15.41
N LEU A 6 4.57 -19.94 14.46
CA LEU A 6 5.86 -20.63 14.35
C LEU A 6 6.74 -20.46 15.59
N LEU A 7 6.78 -19.26 16.18
CA LEU A 7 7.52 -18.99 17.42
C LEU A 7 6.92 -19.73 18.62
N PHE A 8 5.59 -19.69 18.79
CA PHE A 8 4.92 -20.46 19.84
C PHE A 8 5.15 -21.96 19.70
N PHE A 9 5.10 -22.50 18.48
CA PHE A 9 5.41 -23.92 18.25
C PHE A 9 6.88 -24.25 18.48
N ALA A 10 7.81 -23.40 18.04
CA ALA A 10 9.25 -23.60 18.31
C ALA A 10 9.54 -23.58 19.80
N VAL A 11 8.93 -22.67 20.57
CA VAL A 11 9.11 -22.60 22.02
C VAL A 11 8.54 -23.83 22.71
N ASN A 12 7.32 -24.26 22.37
CA ASN A 12 6.71 -25.45 22.97
C ASN A 12 7.40 -26.76 22.56
N TYR A 13 7.98 -26.85 21.36
CA TYR A 13 8.63 -28.06 20.85
C TYR A 13 10.10 -28.17 21.29
N PHE A 14 10.86 -27.06 21.33
CA PHE A 14 12.28 -27.06 21.72
C PHE A 14 12.54 -26.81 23.21
N PHE A 15 11.64 -26.11 23.94
CA PHE A 15 11.81 -25.81 25.37
C PHE A 15 10.89 -26.65 26.29
N CYS A 16 10.34 -27.78 25.81
CA CYS A 16 9.65 -28.75 26.67
C CYS A 16 10.67 -29.32 27.67
N ALA A 17 10.65 -28.80 28.90
CA ALA A 17 11.57 -29.16 29.98
C ALA A 17 10.95 -30.11 31.03
N SER A 18 9.76 -30.67 30.77
CA SER A 18 9.06 -31.58 31.69
C SER A 18 8.81 -32.96 31.07
N GLU A 19 8.97 -34.02 31.87
CA GLU A 19 8.96 -35.43 31.46
C GLU A 19 7.60 -35.95 30.95
N ASP A 20 6.50 -35.20 31.13
CA ASP A 20 5.15 -35.54 30.65
C ASP A 20 4.84 -35.07 29.22
N CYS A 21 5.80 -34.46 28.50
CA CYS A 21 5.64 -34.02 27.11
C CYS A 21 5.57 -35.20 26.11
N THR A 22 4.63 -36.13 26.28
CA THR A 22 4.32 -37.14 25.27
C THR A 22 3.40 -36.51 24.22
N PHE A 23 3.99 -35.92 23.19
CA PHE A 23 3.20 -35.43 22.06
C PHE A 23 2.51 -36.61 21.37
N ASN A 24 1.18 -36.59 21.37
CA ASN A 24 0.38 -37.55 20.61
C ASN A 24 0.83 -37.49 19.13
N SER A 25 1.01 -38.66 18.48
CA SER A 25 1.54 -38.74 17.10
C SER A 25 0.77 -37.85 16.12
N VAL A 26 -0.54 -37.69 16.35
CA VAL A 26 -1.44 -36.79 15.59
C VAL A 26 -1.01 -35.33 15.70
N LEU A 27 -0.61 -34.87 16.88
CA LEU A 27 -0.20 -33.49 17.13
C LEU A 27 1.13 -33.16 16.44
N VAL A 28 2.08 -34.11 16.43
CA VAL A 28 3.36 -33.96 15.72
C VAL A 28 3.15 -33.81 14.21
N GLN A 29 2.26 -34.62 13.63
CA GLN A 29 1.95 -34.53 12.21
C GLN A 29 1.24 -33.21 11.87
N LEU A 30 0.32 -32.75 12.71
CA LEU A 30 -0.39 -31.49 12.50
C LEU A 30 0.58 -30.29 12.54
N VAL A 31 1.55 -30.28 13.45
CA VAL A 31 2.60 -29.24 13.50
C VAL A 31 3.45 -29.25 12.23
N ARG A 32 3.84 -30.43 11.72
CA ARG A 32 4.63 -30.54 10.47
C ARG A 32 3.86 -30.01 9.26
N VAL A 33 2.55 -30.29 9.16
CA VAL A 33 1.73 -29.76 8.08
C VAL A 33 1.61 -28.24 8.20
N MET A 34 1.38 -27.72 9.42
CA MET A 34 1.29 -26.28 9.67
C MET A 34 2.60 -25.55 9.38
N THR A 35 3.76 -26.11 9.72
CA THR A 35 5.06 -25.48 9.41
C THR A 35 5.29 -25.41 7.90
N VAL A 36 4.95 -26.47 7.14
CA VAL A 36 5.05 -26.45 5.68
C VAL A 36 4.13 -25.38 5.07
N ILE A 37 2.87 -25.30 5.52
CA ILE A 37 1.92 -24.28 5.05
C ILE A 37 2.43 -22.87 5.41
N CYS A 38 2.93 -22.67 6.64
CA CYS A 38 3.49 -21.39 7.05
C CYS A 38 4.71 -21.00 6.21
N ILE A 39 5.62 -21.92 5.91
CA ILE A 39 6.78 -21.64 5.04
C ILE A 39 6.31 -21.28 3.62
N ALA A 40 5.38 -22.05 3.05
CA ALA A 40 4.85 -21.78 1.71
C ALA A 40 4.16 -20.41 1.63
N THR A 41 3.34 -20.07 2.62
CA THR A 41 2.67 -18.76 2.70
C THR A 41 3.67 -17.62 2.91
N LEU A 42 4.72 -17.78 3.73
CA LEU A 42 5.76 -16.77 3.91
C LEU A 42 6.57 -16.54 2.63
N LEU A 43 6.92 -17.58 1.89
CA LEU A 43 7.62 -17.47 0.61
C LEU A 43 6.76 -16.81 -0.46
N PHE A 44 5.47 -17.16 -0.52
CA PHE A 44 4.55 -16.55 -1.47
C PHE A 44 4.32 -15.05 -1.17
N THR A 45 4.03 -14.74 0.10
CA THR A 45 3.79 -13.35 0.53
C THR A 45 5.05 -12.48 0.40
N SER A 46 6.25 -13.02 0.66
CA SER A 46 7.49 -12.27 0.48
C SER A 46 7.77 -11.94 -0.98
N SER A 47 7.44 -12.85 -1.93
CA SER A 47 7.54 -12.57 -3.37
C SER A 47 6.64 -11.41 -3.78
N MET A 48 5.40 -11.38 -3.28
CA MET A 48 4.48 -10.27 -3.56
C MET A 48 4.95 -8.96 -2.93
N LEU A 49 5.48 -9.02 -1.70
CA LEU A 49 6.02 -7.84 -1.01
C LEU A 49 7.19 -7.22 -1.79
N MET A 50 8.12 -8.04 -2.30
CA MET A 50 9.24 -7.56 -3.10
C MET A 50 8.79 -6.81 -4.36
N ASN A 51 7.76 -7.32 -5.05
CA ASN A 51 7.21 -6.68 -6.25
C ASN A 51 6.64 -5.28 -5.96
N VAL A 52 5.96 -5.12 -4.82
CA VAL A 52 5.39 -3.86 -4.34
C VAL A 52 6.51 -2.91 -3.90
N THR A 53 7.44 -3.36 -3.06
CA THR A 53 8.56 -2.54 -2.59
C THR A 53 9.40 -2.02 -3.75
N TYR A 54 9.66 -2.85 -4.76
CA TYR A 54 10.37 -2.41 -5.96
C TYR A 54 9.58 -1.32 -6.71
N GLY A 55 8.25 -1.42 -6.80
CA GLY A 55 7.42 -0.38 -7.41
C GLY A 55 7.42 0.94 -6.63
N VAL A 56 7.47 0.88 -5.30
CA VAL A 56 7.59 2.09 -4.46
C VAL A 56 8.94 2.77 -4.66
N ILE A 57 10.03 1.99 -4.67
CA ILE A 57 11.39 2.53 -4.81
C ILE A 57 11.64 3.12 -6.20
N THR A 58 11.12 2.49 -7.25
CA THR A 58 11.37 2.92 -8.64
C THR A 58 10.31 3.88 -9.17
N GLY A 59 9.20 4.03 -8.47
CA GLY A 59 8.02 4.74 -8.97
C GLY A 59 7.23 4.01 -10.05
N ILE A 60 7.66 2.80 -10.45
CA ILE A 60 7.03 2.02 -11.52
C ILE A 60 6.04 1.01 -10.94
N GLY A 61 4.76 1.36 -11.04
CA GLY A 61 3.66 0.48 -10.68
C GLY A 61 3.56 -0.76 -11.58
N THR A 62 2.80 -1.76 -11.15
CA THR A 62 2.59 -2.99 -11.94
C THR A 62 1.98 -2.72 -13.32
N ILE A 63 1.11 -1.71 -13.43
CA ILE A 63 0.46 -1.30 -14.68
C ILE A 63 1.47 -0.68 -15.65
N ASP A 64 2.41 0.12 -15.14
CA ASP A 64 3.36 0.83 -16.00
C ASP A 64 4.42 -0.10 -16.59
N ARG A 65 4.72 -1.23 -15.93
CA ARG A 65 5.57 -2.31 -16.50
C ARG A 65 4.96 -2.98 -17.73
N LEU A 66 3.65 -2.89 -17.92
CA LEU A 66 2.93 -3.50 -19.04
C LEU A 66 2.72 -2.51 -20.20
N LYS A 67 3.00 -1.22 -20.00
CA LYS A 67 2.89 -0.21 -21.04
C LYS A 67 4.21 -0.11 -21.82
N PRO A 68 4.16 0.05 -23.15
CA PRO A 68 5.36 0.33 -23.94
C PRO A 68 5.98 1.65 -23.48
N ALA A 69 7.32 1.67 -23.39
CA ALA A 69 8.14 2.67 -22.71
C ALA A 69 7.68 4.12 -22.96
N VAL A 70 6.98 4.68 -21.97
CA VAL A 70 6.90 6.12 -21.74
C VAL A 70 8.25 6.52 -21.12
N ASN A 71 8.73 7.74 -21.34
CA ASN A 71 9.91 8.24 -20.61
C ASN A 71 9.56 8.27 -19.12
N ILE A 72 9.93 7.22 -18.41
CA ILE A 72 9.75 7.11 -16.97
C ILE A 72 10.97 7.80 -16.39
N ASP A 73 10.80 9.03 -15.93
CA ASP A 73 11.76 9.63 -15.02
C ASP A 73 11.71 8.78 -13.74
N ASP A 74 12.80 8.06 -13.44
CA ASP A 74 12.95 7.11 -12.32
C ASP A 74 12.94 7.84 -10.96
N GLU A 75 11.86 8.56 -10.64
CA GLU A 75 11.70 9.26 -9.37
C GLU A 75 10.98 8.33 -8.36
N PRO A 76 11.59 8.06 -7.19
CA PRO A 76 10.94 7.27 -6.15
C PRO A 76 9.63 7.93 -5.71
N ILE A 77 8.57 7.14 -5.52
CA ILE A 77 7.31 7.67 -4.98
C ILE A 77 7.56 8.07 -3.51
N PRO A 78 7.30 9.34 -3.12
CA PRO A 78 7.47 9.74 -1.75
C PRO A 78 6.47 8.99 -0.87
N LEU A 79 6.95 8.48 0.27
CA LEU A 79 6.11 7.68 1.18
C LEU A 79 4.91 8.46 1.74
N GLU A 80 4.99 9.79 1.76
CA GLU A 80 3.88 10.69 2.13
C GLU A 80 2.70 10.60 1.16
N ASP A 81 2.93 10.26 -0.10
CA ASP A 81 1.86 10.05 -1.10
C ASP A 81 1.20 8.68 -0.96
N ILE A 82 1.83 7.76 -0.22
CA ILE A 82 1.27 6.42 0.06
C ILE A 82 0.55 6.42 1.40
N PHE A 83 1.24 6.89 2.45
CA PHE A 83 0.78 6.78 3.84
C PHE A 83 0.28 8.10 4.45
N GLY A 84 0.33 9.21 3.72
CA GLY A 84 -0.15 10.52 4.18
C GLY A 84 0.74 11.18 5.24
N MET A 85 0.25 12.32 5.76
CA MET A 85 1.00 13.20 6.66
C MET A 85 0.71 13.00 8.15
N GLN A 86 -0.16 12.05 8.54
CA GLN A 86 -0.66 11.89 9.92
C GLN A 86 0.34 11.25 10.90
N GLY A 87 1.62 11.18 10.52
CA GLY A 87 2.72 10.65 11.31
C GLY A 87 2.92 9.14 11.19
N TYR A 88 4.16 8.67 11.42
CA TYR A 88 4.60 7.30 11.16
C TYR A 88 3.80 6.19 11.87
N TRP A 89 3.11 6.50 12.98
CA TRP A 89 2.31 5.50 13.69
C TRP A 89 1.08 5.07 12.87
N SER A 90 0.48 6.01 12.13
CA SER A 90 -0.72 5.79 11.33
C SER A 90 -0.44 4.87 10.15
N TRP A 91 0.81 4.77 9.71
CA TRP A 91 1.25 3.94 8.58
C TRP A 91 1.05 2.44 8.82
N PHE A 92 1.01 2.01 10.09
CA PHE A 92 0.79 0.62 10.46
C PHE A 92 -0.68 0.25 10.61
N LEU A 93 -1.58 1.23 10.58
CA LEU A 93 -3.01 0.99 10.75
C LEU A 93 -3.75 1.12 9.42
N PRO A 94 -4.81 0.30 9.22
CA PRO A 94 -5.67 0.41 8.05
C PRO A 94 -6.65 1.59 8.22
N ILE A 95 -6.12 2.81 8.28
CA ILE A 95 -6.87 4.06 8.39
C ILE A 95 -6.63 4.85 7.11
N ASP A 96 -7.66 5.53 6.61
CA ASP A 96 -7.54 6.38 5.43
C ASP A 96 -6.55 7.53 5.71
N PRO A 97 -5.43 7.59 4.98
CA PRO A 97 -4.42 8.62 5.18
C PRO A 97 -4.93 9.98 4.69
N VAL A 98 -4.44 11.05 5.33
CA VAL A 98 -4.67 12.42 4.85
C VAL A 98 -3.47 12.88 4.03
N TYR A 99 -3.74 13.18 2.76
CA TYR A 99 -2.75 13.63 1.78
C TYR A 99 -2.63 15.16 1.74
N PRO A 100 -1.45 15.70 1.40
CA PRO A 100 -1.25 17.14 1.21
C PRO A 100 -2.01 17.68 -0.01
N ASP A 101 -2.01 16.90 -1.08
CA ASP A 101 -2.73 17.19 -2.32
C ASP A 101 -3.40 15.89 -2.79
N TYR A 102 -4.67 15.73 -2.42
CA TYR A 102 -5.45 14.55 -2.75
C TYR A 102 -5.57 14.33 -4.26
N ASP A 103 -5.77 15.41 -5.02
CA ASP A 103 -5.98 15.33 -6.47
C ASP A 103 -4.70 14.85 -7.19
N ARG A 104 -3.53 15.28 -6.71
CA ARG A 104 -2.22 14.84 -7.22
C ARG A 104 -1.97 13.36 -6.98
N VAL A 105 -2.22 12.87 -5.76
CA VAL A 105 -1.96 11.48 -5.39
C VAL A 105 -2.89 10.52 -6.11
N VAL A 106 -4.16 10.90 -6.22
CA VAL A 106 -5.21 10.03 -6.74
C VAL A 106 -5.35 10.14 -8.26
N GLY A 107 -4.83 11.22 -8.86
CA GLY A 107 -4.80 11.41 -10.31
C GLY A 107 -6.15 11.85 -10.93
N TYR A 108 -7.12 12.21 -10.10
CA TYR A 108 -8.36 12.85 -10.52
C TYR A 108 -8.76 13.95 -9.54
N SER A 109 -9.36 15.02 -10.08
CA SER A 109 -9.85 16.15 -9.31
C SER A 109 -11.16 15.82 -8.60
N THR A 110 -11.27 16.19 -7.33
CA THR A 110 -12.53 16.10 -6.58
C THR A 110 -13.61 17.03 -7.16
N THR A 111 -14.88 16.59 -7.12
CA THR A 111 -16.05 17.30 -7.68
C THR A 111 -16.18 18.77 -7.25
N PRO A 112 -15.92 19.15 -5.98
CA PRO A 112 -16.01 20.54 -5.55
C PRO A 112 -15.01 21.47 -6.26
N ARG A 113 -13.81 20.96 -6.58
CA ARG A 113 -12.78 21.73 -7.28
C ARG A 113 -13.15 21.95 -8.74
N LEU A 114 -13.65 20.91 -9.41
CA LEU A 114 -14.17 21.02 -10.78
C LEU A 114 -15.29 22.05 -10.91
N LEU A 115 -16.22 22.08 -9.94
CA LEU A 115 -17.31 23.06 -9.92
C LEU A 115 -16.78 24.49 -9.74
N ARG A 116 -15.75 24.69 -8.91
CA ARG A 116 -15.11 25.99 -8.71
C ARG A 116 -14.40 26.46 -9.97
N GLU A 117 -13.61 25.60 -10.61
CA GLU A 117 -12.90 25.91 -11.86
C GLU A 117 -13.89 26.24 -12.99
N HIS A 118 -15.02 25.52 -13.08
CA HIS A 118 -16.08 25.81 -14.04
C HIS A 118 -16.74 27.18 -13.79
N HIS A 119 -16.98 27.56 -12.53
CA HIS A 119 -17.49 28.88 -12.19
C HIS A 119 -16.49 30.01 -12.49
N GLU A 120 -15.19 29.80 -12.24
CA GLU A 120 -14.12 30.76 -12.55
C GLU A 120 -13.93 30.92 -14.07
N GLN A 121 -14.05 29.84 -14.85
CA GLN A 121 -14.07 29.92 -16.33
C GLN A 121 -15.32 30.65 -16.85
N MET A 122 -16.49 30.39 -16.26
CA MET A 122 -17.72 31.06 -16.68
C MET A 122 -17.66 32.56 -16.39
N SER A 123 -17.13 32.96 -15.23
CA SER A 123 -17.00 34.38 -14.88
C SER A 123 -15.98 35.12 -15.75
N SER A 124 -14.85 34.49 -16.11
CA SER A 124 -13.85 35.10 -17.00
C SER A 124 -14.39 35.32 -18.42
N VAL A 125 -15.12 34.33 -18.95
CA VAL A 125 -15.80 34.45 -20.26
C VAL A 125 -16.84 35.58 -20.23
N TRP A 126 -17.60 35.74 -19.14
CA TRP A 126 -18.55 36.85 -18.98
C TRP A 126 -17.86 38.21 -18.94
N THR A 127 -16.73 38.34 -18.23
CA THR A 127 -15.97 39.61 -18.20
C THR A 127 -15.35 39.96 -19.54
N ASP A 128 -14.83 38.98 -20.29
CA ASP A 128 -14.27 39.21 -21.62
C ASP A 128 -15.35 39.58 -22.65
N SER A 129 -16.54 38.99 -22.52
CA SER A 129 -17.71 39.27 -23.39
C SER A 129 -18.30 40.68 -23.16
N HIS A 130 -17.99 41.34 -22.04
CA HIS A 130 -18.48 42.68 -21.71
C HIS A 130 -17.36 43.74 -21.64
N GLY A 131 -16.09 43.34 -21.76
CA GLY A 131 -14.93 44.23 -21.82
C GLY A 131 -14.62 44.82 -23.21
N TYR A 132 -15.20 44.28 -24.29
CA TYR A 132 -15.03 44.79 -25.66
C TYR A 132 -16.20 45.71 -26.08
N SER A 133 -16.40 46.81 -25.35
CA SER A 133 -17.32 47.88 -25.80
C SER A 133 -16.92 49.25 -25.24
N GLN A 134 -15.67 49.65 -25.47
CA GLN A 134 -15.21 51.03 -25.33
C GLN A 134 -14.26 51.33 -26.51
N VAL A 135 -14.85 51.66 -27.66
CA VAL A 135 -14.20 52.47 -28.72
C VAL A 135 -15.14 53.64 -29.00
#